data_AF-A0A1V0GVN1-F1
#
_entry.id   AF-A0A1V0GVN1-F1
#
_cell.length_a   1.000
_cell.length_b   1.000
_cell.length_c   1.000
_cell.angle_alpha   90.00
_cell.angle_beta   90.00
_cell.angle_gamma   90.00
#
_symmetry.space_group_name_H-M   'P 1'
#
loop_
_entity.id
_entity.type
_entity.pdbx_description
1 polymer ?
#
loop_
_entity_poly.entity_id
_entity_poly.type
_entity_poly.pdbx_seq_one_letter_code
_entity_poly.pdbx_strand_id
1 'polypeptide(L)'
;MTSLHSSDLTRRLGDYLARRQPPKGFAGDDRRKAEQIAAYVGILRRYAPQGDRLDDWWASLLATLAETSETWAWPTEGDLVKACKIIAKDIKRVESSEFKIDPLDVAEKRIEADEPIGDNWLWGRNALALISRVGVEPILARRDRFAGDLARVYGHAEARRMILVLEDRHREAVKITEETRVARRHDIPEVQIKSVRDLLGPGPEYVPYRGAAE
;
A
#
# COMPACT_ATOMS: atom_id res chain seq x y z
N MET A 1 -6.54 -12.01 38.48
CA MET A 1 -5.09 -12.15 38.20
C MET A 1 -4.69 -11.10 37.17
N THR A 2 -3.95 -10.07 37.57
CA THR A 2 -3.50 -9.00 36.69
C THR A 2 -2.39 -9.54 35.80
N SER A 3 -2.59 -9.56 34.48
CA SER A 3 -1.58 -10.03 33.53
C SER A 3 -0.32 -9.15 33.64
N LEU A 4 0.89 -9.74 33.56
CA LEU A 4 2.19 -9.02 33.56
C LEU A 4 2.17 -7.81 32.61
N HIS A 5 1.55 -7.97 31.44
CA HIS A 5 1.39 -6.93 30.44
C HIS A 5 0.51 -5.76 30.93
N SER A 6 -0.53 -6.04 31.72
CA SER A 6 -1.38 -5.00 32.31
C SER A 6 -0.65 -4.21 33.38
N SER A 7 0.13 -4.90 34.22
CA SER A 7 0.92 -4.25 35.25
C SER A 7 1.97 -3.30 34.65
N ASP A 8 2.61 -3.68 33.54
CA ASP A 8 3.56 -2.80 32.85
C ASP A 8 2.87 -1.58 32.21
N LEU A 9 1.71 -1.78 31.56
CA LEU A 9 0.90 -0.66 31.05
C LEU A 9 0.43 0.28 32.17
N THR A 10 -0.02 -0.25 33.30
CA THR A 10 -0.43 0.55 34.47
C THR A 10 0.74 1.39 34.99
N ARG A 11 1.93 0.80 35.13
CA ARG A 11 3.14 1.50 35.57
C ARG A 11 3.48 2.66 34.63
N ARG A 12 3.61 2.38 33.33
CA ARG A 12 3.98 3.38 32.32
C ARG A 12 2.95 4.51 32.23
N LEU A 13 1.67 4.18 32.32
CA LEU A 13 0.59 5.17 32.35
C LEU A 13 0.64 6.03 33.62
N GLY A 14 0.92 5.42 34.78
CA GLY A 14 1.13 6.15 36.03
C GLY A 14 2.25 7.18 35.92
N ASP A 15 3.40 6.79 35.36
CA ASP A 15 4.55 7.68 35.15
C ASP A 15 4.20 8.87 34.22
N TYR A 16 3.39 8.62 33.19
CA TYR A 16 2.90 9.65 32.27
C TYR A 16 1.92 10.62 32.94
N LEU A 17 0.93 10.09 33.66
CA LEU A 17 -0.12 10.88 34.30
C LEU A 17 0.40 11.66 35.52
N ALA A 18 1.42 11.18 36.22
CA ALA A 18 2.05 11.87 37.34
C ALA A 18 2.65 13.22 36.95
N ARG A 19 3.03 13.39 35.68
CA ARG A 19 3.58 14.65 35.15
C ARG A 19 2.49 15.67 34.80
N ARG A 20 1.22 15.24 34.72
CA ARG A 20 0.08 16.03 34.19
C ARG A 20 -0.91 16.40 35.28
N GLN A 21 -1.69 17.45 35.02
CA GLN A 21 -2.70 17.90 35.96
C GLN A 21 -3.91 16.97 35.95
N PRO A 22 -4.28 16.35 37.09
CA PRO A 22 -5.50 15.55 37.16
C PRO A 22 -6.74 16.45 37.04
N PRO A 23 -7.83 15.95 36.43
CA PRO A 23 -9.10 16.66 36.39
C PRO A 23 -9.58 17.11 37.77
N LYS A 24 -10.12 18.33 37.85
CA LYS A 24 -10.56 18.94 39.13
C LYS A 24 -11.57 18.08 39.91
N GLY A 25 -12.36 17.26 39.21
CA GLY A 25 -13.32 16.32 39.80
C GLY A 25 -12.70 15.12 40.55
N PHE A 26 -11.38 14.96 40.49
CA PHE A 26 -10.64 13.91 41.22
C PHE A 26 -9.89 14.44 42.44
N ALA A 27 -10.07 15.71 42.81
CA ALA A 27 -9.44 16.27 44.00
C ALA A 27 -9.91 15.54 45.26
N GLY A 28 -8.98 14.85 45.94
CA GLY A 28 -9.25 14.11 47.18
C GLY A 28 -9.90 12.72 47.02
N ASP A 29 -10.19 12.28 45.79
CA ASP A 29 -10.86 10.99 45.53
C ASP A 29 -9.91 10.02 44.80
N ASP A 30 -9.03 9.39 45.57
CA ASP A 30 -8.03 8.44 45.04
C ASP A 30 -8.66 7.17 44.46
N ARG A 31 -9.89 6.84 44.88
CA ARG A 31 -10.65 5.75 44.30
C ARG A 31 -11.03 6.05 42.85
N ARG A 32 -11.59 7.23 42.58
CA ARG A 32 -11.93 7.63 41.20
C ARG A 32 -10.71 7.72 40.30
N LYS A 33 -9.56 8.15 40.83
CA LYS A 33 -8.29 8.13 40.06
C LYS A 33 -7.90 6.71 39.68
N ALA A 34 -7.97 5.76 40.61
CA ALA A 34 -7.65 4.36 40.35
C ALA A 34 -8.61 3.73 39.33
N GLU A 35 -9.92 4.03 39.43
CA GLU A 35 -10.93 3.59 38.46
C GLU A 35 -10.66 4.15 37.06
N GLN A 36 -10.28 5.43 36.95
CA GLN A 36 -9.93 6.06 35.67
C GLN A 36 -8.66 5.44 35.05
N ILE A 37 -7.63 5.18 35.86
CA ILE A 37 -6.41 4.51 35.39
C ILE A 37 -6.74 3.10 34.89
N ALA A 38 -7.63 2.36 35.58
CA ALA A 38 -8.07 1.05 35.13
C ALA A 38 -8.81 1.12 33.79
N ALA A 39 -9.67 2.13 33.58
CA ALA A 39 -10.35 2.35 32.31
C ALA A 39 -9.36 2.63 31.16
N TYR A 40 -8.37 3.50 31.39
CA TYR A 40 -7.32 3.77 30.41
C TYR A 40 -6.50 2.53 30.07
N VAL A 41 -6.10 1.74 31.06
CA VAL A 41 -5.39 0.48 30.83
C VAL A 41 -6.25 -0.49 30.01
N GLY A 42 -7.57 -0.55 30.27
CA GLY A 42 -8.51 -1.32 29.47
C GLY A 42 -8.56 -0.90 28.00
N ILE A 43 -8.46 0.40 27.71
CA ILE A 43 -8.34 0.92 26.34
C ILE A 43 -7.00 0.50 25.73
N LEU A 44 -5.90 0.80 26.40
CA LEU A 44 -4.54 0.55 25.90
C LEU A 44 -4.30 -0.93 25.59
N ARG A 45 -4.78 -1.84 26.45
CA ARG A 45 -4.66 -3.29 26.24
C ARG A 45 -5.28 -3.80 24.94
N ARG A 46 -6.26 -3.09 24.36
CA ARG A 46 -6.87 -3.47 23.08
C ARG A 46 -5.99 -3.16 21.86
N TYR A 47 -5.01 -2.27 22.02
CA TYR A 47 -4.18 -1.77 20.93
C TYR A 47 -2.68 -2.03 21.15
N ALA A 48 -2.25 -2.16 22.40
CA ALA A 48 -0.86 -2.36 22.75
C ALA A 48 -0.37 -3.75 22.27
N PRO A 49 0.78 -3.82 21.58
CA PRO A 49 1.41 -5.08 21.23
C PRO A 49 2.02 -5.75 22.47
N GLN A 50 2.21 -7.07 22.41
CA GLN A 50 2.93 -7.82 23.42
C GLN A 50 4.41 -7.95 23.07
N GLY A 51 5.27 -8.11 24.08
CA GLY A 51 6.72 -8.32 23.90
C GLY A 51 7.49 -7.04 23.55
N ASP A 52 8.61 -7.20 22.85
CA ASP A 52 9.63 -6.15 22.63
C ASP A 52 9.10 -4.93 21.86
N ARG A 53 8.02 -5.10 21.08
CA ARG A 53 7.38 -4.02 20.31
C ARG A 53 6.61 -3.02 21.18
N LEU A 54 6.41 -3.33 22.47
CA LEU A 54 5.68 -2.47 23.39
C LEU A 54 6.41 -1.15 23.65
N ASP A 55 7.74 -1.16 23.70
CA ASP A 55 8.53 0.05 23.96
C ASP A 55 8.40 1.08 22.84
N ASP A 56 8.60 0.64 21.60
CA ASP A 56 8.45 1.49 20.42
C ASP A 56 7.02 2.01 20.28
N TRP A 57 6.04 1.13 20.46
CA TRP A 57 4.63 1.50 20.42
C TRP A 57 4.28 2.52 21.49
N TRP A 58 4.81 2.34 22.72
CA TRP A 58 4.57 3.26 23.82
C TRP A 58 5.16 4.64 23.55
N ALA A 59 6.38 4.70 22.98
CA ALA A 59 6.99 5.95 22.59
C ALA A 59 6.16 6.69 21.51
N SER A 60 5.68 5.97 20.49
CA SER A 60 4.78 6.54 19.48
C SER A 60 3.47 7.05 20.10
N LEU A 61 2.90 6.31 21.06
CA LEU A 61 1.70 6.74 21.76
C LEU A 61 1.90 8.05 22.51
N LEU A 62 3.00 8.19 23.23
CA LEU A 62 3.30 9.42 23.96
C LEU A 62 3.52 10.60 23.00
N ALA A 63 4.17 10.39 21.86
CA ALA A 63 4.36 11.41 20.84
C ALA A 63 3.01 11.86 20.25
N THR A 64 2.15 10.91 19.83
CA THR A 64 0.82 11.24 19.30
C THR A 64 -0.05 11.94 20.35
N LEU A 65 0.00 11.51 21.62
CA LEU A 65 -0.72 12.20 22.69
C LEU A 65 -0.19 13.61 22.92
N ALA A 66 1.12 13.83 22.84
CA ALA A 66 1.71 15.16 22.97
C ALA A 66 1.29 16.09 21.82
N GLU A 67 1.21 15.59 20.58
CA GLU A 67 0.78 16.36 19.41
C GLU A 67 -0.72 16.68 19.45
N THR A 68 -1.54 15.76 19.95
CA THR A 68 -3.00 15.91 19.99
C THR A 68 -3.50 16.64 21.25
N SER A 69 -2.72 16.67 22.33
CA SER A 69 -3.13 17.29 23.59
C SER A 69 -2.83 18.79 23.57
N GLU A 70 -3.88 19.60 23.43
CA GLU A 70 -3.78 21.06 23.53
C GLU A 70 -3.48 21.55 24.97
N THR A 71 -3.68 20.71 25.98
CA THR A 71 -3.56 21.09 27.39
C THR A 71 -2.66 20.14 28.20
N TRP A 72 -2.19 20.64 29.34
CA TRP A 72 -1.40 19.88 30.31
C TRP A 72 -2.23 18.96 31.23
N ALA A 73 -3.54 18.87 30.99
CA ALA A 73 -4.43 17.99 31.73
C ALA A 73 -4.22 16.51 31.35
N TRP A 74 -4.81 15.60 32.14
CA TRP A 74 -4.94 14.20 31.74
C TRP A 74 -5.74 14.08 30.43
N PRO A 75 -5.33 13.19 29.51
CA PRO A 75 -6.08 12.96 28.27
C PRO A 75 -7.46 12.37 28.57
N THR A 76 -8.44 12.64 27.72
CA THR A 76 -9.73 11.94 27.83
C THR A 76 -9.61 10.51 27.29
N GLU A 77 -10.57 9.65 27.62
CA GLU A 77 -10.67 8.31 27.01
C GLU A 77 -10.76 8.38 25.48
N GLY A 78 -11.46 9.40 24.96
CA GLY A 78 -11.57 9.67 23.53
C GLY A 78 -10.22 9.98 22.89
N ASP A 79 -9.36 10.73 23.57
CA ASP A 79 -8.03 11.10 23.06
C ASP A 79 -7.09 9.89 23.05
N LEU A 80 -7.15 9.05 24.08
CA LEU A 80 -6.41 7.78 24.09
C LEU A 80 -6.84 6.86 22.94
N VAL A 81 -8.14 6.72 22.70
CA VAL A 81 -8.65 5.92 21.57
C VAL A 81 -8.22 6.51 20.23
N LYS A 82 -8.27 7.84 20.07
CA LYS A 82 -7.81 8.52 18.84
C LYS A 82 -6.32 8.27 18.61
N ALA A 83 -5.47 8.47 19.63
CA ALA A 83 -4.04 8.23 19.53
C ALA A 83 -3.73 6.77 19.18
N CYS A 84 -4.39 5.81 19.84
CA CYS A 84 -4.25 4.39 19.51
C CYS A 84 -4.63 4.08 18.05
N LYS A 85 -5.70 4.71 17.53
CA LYS A 85 -6.14 4.52 16.13
C LYS A 85 -5.17 5.13 15.12
N ILE A 86 -4.54 6.25 15.43
CA ILE A 86 -3.53 6.89 14.56
C ILE A 86 -2.32 5.96 14.43
N ILE A 87 -1.78 5.50 15.56
CA ILE A 87 -0.64 4.58 15.59
C ILE A 87 -0.98 3.26 14.88
N ALA A 88 -2.18 2.72 15.09
CA ALA A 88 -2.61 1.50 14.40
C ALA A 88 -2.69 1.66 12.87
N LYS A 89 -3.00 2.86 12.36
CA LYS A 89 -2.95 3.16 10.91
C LYS A 89 -1.50 3.27 10.42
N ASP A 90 -0.63 3.88 11.21
CA ASP A 90 0.79 4.02 10.86
C ASP A 90 1.51 2.67 10.85
N ILE A 91 1.23 1.80 11.82
CA ILE A 91 1.76 0.43 11.84
C ILE A 91 1.28 -0.36 10.62
N LYS A 92 0.00 -0.27 10.25
CA LYS A 92 -0.51 -0.90 9.02
C LYS A 92 0.15 -0.36 7.75
N ARG A 93 0.63 0.88 7.76
CA ARG A 93 1.31 1.50 6.63
C ARG A 93 2.77 1.06 6.54
N VAL A 94 3.41 0.78 7.67
CA VAL A 94 4.80 0.31 7.75
C VAL A 94 4.89 -1.21 7.55
N GLU A 95 3.90 -2.00 7.99
CA GLU A 95 3.83 -3.46 7.81
C GLU A 95 3.30 -3.88 6.42
N SER A 96 4.01 -3.49 5.37
CA SER A 96 3.88 -4.20 4.09
C SER A 96 5.23 -4.52 3.45
N SER A 97 6.19 -4.98 4.26
CA SER A 97 7.22 -5.90 3.75
C SER A 97 6.69 -7.34 3.78
N GLU A 98 5.49 -7.57 3.25
CA GLU A 98 5.14 -8.90 2.77
C GLU A 98 6.17 -9.20 1.67
N PHE A 99 6.93 -10.30 1.82
CA PHE A 99 7.80 -10.81 0.78
C PHE A 99 6.96 -11.13 -0.46
N LYS A 100 6.77 -10.14 -1.33
CA LYS A 100 6.03 -10.27 -2.58
C LYS A 100 7.01 -10.68 -3.65
N ILE A 101 7.06 -11.99 -3.90
CA ILE A 101 7.68 -12.51 -5.12
C ILE A 101 6.82 -12.02 -6.28
N ASP A 102 7.36 -11.18 -7.16
CA ASP A 102 6.73 -10.89 -8.44
C ASP A 102 6.76 -12.18 -9.30
N PRO A 103 5.60 -12.75 -9.67
CA PRO A 103 5.56 -13.94 -10.50
C PRO A 103 6.26 -13.76 -11.86
N LEU A 104 6.33 -12.53 -12.39
CA LEU A 104 7.06 -12.23 -13.62
C LEU A 104 8.58 -12.36 -13.42
N ASP A 105 9.12 -11.88 -12.29
CA ASP A 105 10.55 -12.01 -11.97
C ASP A 105 10.96 -13.49 -11.88
N VAL A 106 10.08 -14.34 -11.34
CA VAL A 106 10.33 -15.78 -11.30
C VAL A 106 10.31 -16.38 -12.69
N ALA A 107 9.33 -16.02 -13.53
CA ALA A 107 9.22 -16.55 -14.88
C ALA A 107 10.40 -16.11 -15.76
N GLU A 108 10.85 -14.87 -15.62
CA GLU A 108 12.02 -14.31 -16.28
C GLU A 108 13.30 -15.05 -15.89
N LYS A 109 13.56 -15.21 -14.59
CA LYS A 109 14.70 -15.99 -14.09
C LYS A 109 14.69 -17.44 -14.57
N ARG A 110 13.50 -18.05 -14.67
CA ARG A 110 13.35 -19.40 -15.25
C ARG A 110 13.64 -19.43 -16.75
N ILE A 111 13.38 -18.35 -17.47
CA ILE A 111 13.78 -18.23 -18.88
C ILE A 111 15.30 -18.18 -19.00
N GLU A 112 15.95 -17.37 -18.18
CA GLU A 112 17.41 -17.23 -18.15
C GLU A 112 18.12 -18.53 -17.73
N ALA A 113 17.58 -19.22 -16.73
CA ALA A 113 18.13 -20.48 -16.21
C ALA A 113 17.80 -21.72 -17.08
N ASP A 114 17.13 -21.52 -18.22
CA ASP A 114 16.59 -22.57 -19.09
C ASP A 114 15.67 -23.59 -18.39
N GLU A 115 14.97 -23.18 -17.34
CA GLU A 115 14.05 -24.02 -16.57
C GLU A 115 12.64 -24.11 -17.18
N PRO A 116 11.90 -25.22 -16.96
CA PRO A 116 10.52 -25.35 -17.41
C PRO A 116 9.59 -24.25 -16.86
N ILE A 117 8.78 -23.66 -17.74
CA ILE A 117 7.72 -22.72 -17.39
C ILE A 117 6.37 -23.25 -17.87
N GLY A 118 5.30 -22.91 -17.16
CA GLY A 118 3.95 -23.34 -17.50
C GLY A 118 3.45 -22.75 -18.83
N ASP A 119 2.46 -23.41 -19.43
CA ASP A 119 1.78 -23.01 -20.66
C ASP A 119 1.18 -21.59 -20.57
N ASN A 120 0.71 -21.18 -19.40
CA ASN A 120 0.17 -19.83 -19.14
C ASN A 120 1.23 -18.72 -19.32
N TRP A 121 2.51 -19.04 -19.18
CA TRP A 121 3.62 -18.11 -19.41
C TRP A 121 4.09 -18.11 -20.87
N LEU A 122 3.70 -19.11 -21.65
CA LEU A 122 3.99 -19.22 -23.07
C LEU A 122 2.83 -18.72 -23.93
N TRP A 123 1.57 -18.85 -23.49
CA TRP A 123 0.37 -18.39 -24.18
C TRP A 123 -0.58 -17.65 -23.23
N GLY A 124 -1.35 -16.70 -23.75
CA GLY A 124 -2.32 -15.90 -22.98
C GLY A 124 -1.73 -14.60 -22.41
N ARG A 125 -2.37 -14.06 -21.35
CA ARG A 125 -2.08 -12.72 -20.80
C ARG A 125 -0.72 -12.62 -20.11
N ASN A 126 -0.34 -13.64 -19.34
CA ASN A 126 0.96 -13.64 -18.65
C ASN A 126 2.12 -13.75 -19.64
N ALA A 127 1.92 -14.46 -20.76
CA ALA A 127 2.88 -14.48 -21.86
C ALA A 127 3.09 -13.09 -22.47
N LEU A 128 2.03 -12.30 -22.69
CA LEU A 128 2.18 -10.92 -23.20
C LEU A 128 2.95 -10.02 -22.24
N ALA A 129 2.69 -10.16 -20.93
CA ALA A 129 3.45 -9.44 -19.91
C ALA A 129 4.92 -9.88 -19.90
N LEU A 130 5.20 -11.18 -20.04
CA LEU A 130 6.56 -11.72 -20.04
C LEU A 130 7.33 -11.33 -21.31
N ILE A 131 6.69 -11.36 -22.48
CA ILE A 131 7.26 -10.90 -23.77
C ILE A 131 7.78 -9.46 -23.65
N SER A 132 7.07 -8.60 -22.91
CA SER A 132 7.51 -7.21 -22.71
C SER A 132 8.83 -7.07 -21.92
N ARG A 133 9.22 -8.11 -21.17
CA ARG A 133 10.47 -8.14 -20.37
C ARG A 133 11.60 -8.88 -21.09
N VAL A 134 11.33 -10.10 -21.56
CA VAL A 134 12.38 -11.00 -22.10
C VAL A 134 12.49 -10.99 -23.63
N GLY A 135 11.56 -10.34 -24.33
CA GLY A 135 11.48 -10.39 -25.79
C GLY A 135 10.63 -11.56 -26.31
N VAL A 136 10.41 -11.58 -27.63
CA VAL A 136 9.51 -12.55 -28.28
C VAL A 136 10.24 -13.88 -28.55
N GLU A 137 11.51 -13.78 -28.93
CA GLU A 137 12.34 -14.90 -29.38
C GLU A 137 12.49 -16.00 -28.31
N PRO A 138 12.78 -15.70 -27.03
CA PRO A 138 12.88 -16.74 -26.00
C PRO A 138 11.56 -17.48 -25.76
N ILE A 139 10.43 -16.79 -25.95
CA ILE A 139 9.10 -17.38 -25.80
C ILE A 139 8.79 -18.31 -26.97
N LEU A 140 9.10 -17.91 -28.21
CA LEU A 140 8.92 -18.76 -29.39
C LEU A 140 9.74 -20.05 -29.30
N ALA A 141 11.03 -19.95 -28.95
CA ALA A 141 11.90 -21.12 -28.79
C ALA A 141 11.36 -22.12 -27.74
N ARG A 142 10.70 -21.62 -26.68
CA ARG A 142 10.06 -22.47 -25.67
C ARG A 142 8.74 -23.07 -26.14
N ARG A 143 7.95 -22.36 -26.95
CA ARG A 143 6.75 -22.91 -27.58
C ARG A 143 7.09 -24.08 -28.50
N ASP A 144 8.18 -23.98 -29.26
CA ASP A 144 8.64 -25.06 -30.15
C ASP A 144 9.06 -26.30 -29.36
N ARG A 145 9.83 -26.12 -28.28
CA ARG A 145 10.20 -27.23 -27.38
C ARG A 145 8.97 -27.88 -26.75
N PHE A 146 8.03 -27.08 -26.26
CA PHE A 146 6.77 -27.55 -25.70
C PHE A 146 5.94 -28.34 -26.72
N ALA A 147 5.88 -27.88 -27.97
CA ALA A 147 5.19 -28.59 -29.05
C ALA A 147 5.85 -29.93 -29.37
N GLY A 148 7.19 -29.98 -29.37
CA GLY A 148 7.96 -31.22 -29.53
C GLY A 148 7.68 -32.21 -28.40
N ASP A 149 7.64 -31.74 -27.15
CA ASP A 149 7.32 -32.58 -25.99
C ASP A 149 5.88 -33.11 -26.02
N LEU A 150 4.90 -32.27 -26.37
CA LEU A 150 3.52 -32.73 -26.54
C LEU A 150 3.40 -33.77 -27.65
N ALA A 151 4.05 -33.55 -28.79
CA ALA A 151 4.01 -34.49 -29.91
C ALA A 151 4.62 -35.85 -29.53
N ARG A 152 5.69 -35.84 -28.71
CA ARG A 152 6.32 -37.06 -28.19
C ARG A 152 5.41 -37.84 -27.22
N VAL A 153 4.65 -37.15 -26.38
CA VAL A 153 3.81 -37.78 -25.35
C VAL A 153 2.45 -38.21 -25.88
N TYR A 154 1.77 -37.35 -26.66
CA TYR A 154 0.38 -37.53 -27.08
C TYR A 154 0.22 -37.84 -28.57
N GLY A 155 1.32 -37.79 -29.34
CA GLY A 155 1.29 -37.90 -30.79
C GLY A 155 0.96 -36.57 -31.49
N HIS A 156 1.40 -36.43 -32.73
CA HIS A 156 1.33 -35.17 -33.49
C HIS A 156 -0.09 -34.61 -33.65
N ALA A 157 -1.08 -35.47 -33.88
CA ALA A 157 -2.46 -35.04 -34.13
C ALA A 157 -3.14 -34.46 -32.88
N GLU A 158 -2.87 -35.04 -31.70
CA GLU A 158 -3.38 -34.54 -30.42
C GLU A 158 -2.62 -33.28 -29.99
N ALA A 159 -1.28 -33.30 -30.08
CA ALA A 159 -0.45 -32.14 -29.77
C ALA A 159 -0.86 -30.90 -30.57
N ARG A 160 -1.16 -31.06 -31.86
CA ARG A 160 -1.65 -29.97 -32.70
C ARG A 160 -3.00 -29.42 -32.24
N ARG A 161 -3.93 -30.28 -31.83
CA ARG A 161 -5.22 -29.83 -31.28
C ARG A 161 -5.03 -29.05 -29.99
N MET A 162 -4.17 -29.51 -29.09
CA MET A 162 -3.86 -28.82 -27.84
C MET A 162 -3.20 -27.45 -28.08
N ILE A 163 -2.25 -27.35 -29.02
CA ILE A 163 -1.58 -26.10 -29.36
C ILE A 163 -2.57 -25.08 -29.93
N LEU A 164 -3.50 -25.51 -30.81
CA LEU A 164 -4.51 -24.61 -31.37
C LEU A 164 -5.37 -23.95 -30.28
N VAL A 165 -5.75 -24.71 -29.24
CA VAL A 165 -6.50 -24.16 -28.09
C VAL A 165 -5.68 -23.09 -27.36
N LEU A 166 -4.37 -23.32 -27.18
CA LEU A 166 -3.48 -22.35 -26.53
C LEU A 166 -3.26 -21.10 -27.39
N GLU A 167 -3.17 -21.25 -28.71
CA GLU A 167 -3.08 -20.15 -29.67
C GLU A 167 -4.37 -19.32 -29.71
N ASP A 168 -5.54 -19.95 -29.69
CA ASP A 168 -6.84 -19.27 -29.59
C ASP A 168 -6.92 -18.44 -28.30
N ARG A 169 -6.54 -19.04 -27.17
CA ARG A 169 -6.46 -18.33 -25.87
C ARG A 169 -5.52 -17.14 -25.94
N HIS A 170 -4.39 -17.27 -26.63
CA HIS A 170 -3.42 -16.19 -26.77
C HIS A 170 -3.94 -15.08 -27.68
N ARG A 171 -4.61 -15.41 -28.79
CA ARG A 171 -5.24 -14.44 -29.68
C ARG A 171 -6.29 -13.60 -28.96
N GLU A 172 -7.13 -14.24 -28.16
CA GLU A 172 -8.13 -13.53 -27.36
C GLU A 172 -7.47 -12.60 -26.34
N ALA A 173 -6.41 -13.05 -25.68
CA ALA A 173 -5.66 -12.20 -24.75
C ALA A 173 -5.01 -10.99 -25.44
N VAL A 174 -4.50 -11.14 -26.67
CA VAL A 174 -3.97 -10.03 -27.48
C VAL A 174 -5.08 -9.02 -27.77
N LYS A 175 -6.24 -9.51 -28.23
CA LYS A 175 -7.40 -8.66 -28.55
C LYS A 175 -7.83 -7.82 -27.35
N ILE A 176 -8.03 -8.45 -26.18
CA ILE A 176 -8.42 -7.75 -24.95
C ILE A 176 -7.37 -6.71 -24.53
N THR A 177 -6.09 -7.04 -24.67
CA THR A 177 -4.99 -6.14 -24.31
C THR A 177 -4.95 -4.92 -25.24
N GLU A 178 -5.16 -5.12 -26.53
CA GLU A 178 -5.26 -4.03 -27.51
C GLU A 178 -6.49 -3.15 -27.28
N GLU A 179 -7.67 -3.74 -27.06
CA GLU A 179 -8.89 -2.99 -26.72
C GLU A 179 -8.69 -2.13 -25.46
N THR A 180 -8.04 -2.69 -24.42
CA THR A 180 -7.70 -1.95 -23.20
C THR A 180 -6.72 -0.81 -23.49
N ARG A 181 -5.72 -1.03 -24.36
CA ARG A 181 -4.73 -0.02 -24.76
C ARG A 181 -5.38 1.13 -25.53
N VAL A 182 -6.29 0.81 -26.45
CA VAL A 182 -7.07 1.79 -27.22
C VAL A 182 -7.97 2.60 -26.30
N ALA A 183 -8.73 1.96 -25.40
CA ALA A 183 -9.57 2.65 -24.44
C ALA A 183 -8.79 3.66 -23.58
N ARG A 184 -7.61 3.28 -23.07
CA ARG A 184 -6.74 4.17 -22.29
C ARG A 184 -6.19 5.35 -23.09
N ARG A 185 -6.00 5.22 -24.40
CA ARG A 185 -5.57 6.33 -25.27
C ARG A 185 -6.69 7.33 -25.56
N HIS A 186 -7.93 6.86 -25.61
CA HIS A 186 -9.11 7.71 -25.83
C HIS A 186 -9.64 8.39 -24.58
N ASP A 187 -9.19 7.98 -23.39
CA ASP A 187 -9.55 8.57 -22.09
C ASP A 187 -8.62 9.74 -21.67
N ILE A 188 -7.85 10.30 -22.62
CA ILE A 188 -7.24 11.62 -22.43
C ILE A 188 -8.40 12.61 -22.56
N PRO A 189 -8.82 13.29 -21.47
CA PRO A 189 -9.90 14.26 -21.57
C PRO A 189 -9.48 15.31 -22.61
N GLU A 190 -10.29 15.46 -23.65
CA GLU A 190 -10.16 16.53 -24.61
C GLU A 190 -10.24 17.83 -23.82
N VAL A 191 -9.09 18.42 -23.50
CA VAL A 191 -9.04 19.71 -22.83
C VAL A 191 -9.66 20.68 -23.83
N GLN A 192 -10.92 21.04 -23.60
CA GLN A 192 -11.55 22.14 -24.32
C GLN A 192 -10.82 23.42 -23.94
N ILE A 193 -9.76 23.75 -24.68
CA ILE A 193 -9.11 25.05 -24.60
C ILE A 193 -10.09 26.04 -25.22
N LYS A 194 -10.91 26.68 -24.38
CA LYS A 194 -11.94 27.63 -24.82
C LYS A 194 -11.34 28.86 -25.51
N SER A 195 -10.11 29.25 -25.18
CA SER A 195 -9.23 30.07 -26.04
C SER A 195 -7.81 30.14 -25.44
N VAL A 196 -6.80 30.47 -26.26
CA VAL A 196 -5.41 30.76 -25.80
C VAL A 196 -5.36 31.92 -24.79
N ARG A 197 -6.38 32.78 -24.77
CA ARG A 197 -6.48 33.95 -23.88
C ARG A 197 -6.71 33.57 -22.42
N ASP A 198 -7.32 32.42 -22.14
CA ASP A 198 -7.61 31.95 -20.78
C ASP A 198 -6.39 31.30 -20.11
N LEU A 199 -5.42 30.82 -20.91
CA LEU A 199 -4.19 30.19 -20.41
C LEU A 199 -3.12 31.20 -19.96
N LEU A 200 -3.21 32.45 -20.38
CA LEU A 200 -2.18 33.48 -20.14
C LEU A 200 -2.57 34.52 -19.08
N GLY A 201 -3.76 34.41 -18.48
CA GLY A 201 -4.28 35.43 -17.55
C GLY A 201 -4.48 36.80 -18.22
N PRO A 202 -4.99 37.81 -17.49
CA PRO A 202 -4.99 39.18 -17.99
C PRO A 202 -3.53 39.62 -18.19
N GLY A 203 -3.12 39.78 -19.44
CA GLY A 203 -1.79 40.30 -19.78
C GLY A 203 -1.55 41.64 -19.05
N PRO A 204 -0.29 41.95 -18.70
CA PRO A 204 0.03 43.13 -17.91
C PRO A 204 -0.54 44.39 -18.58
N GLU A 205 -1.25 45.22 -17.80
CA GLU A 205 -1.71 46.53 -18.25
C GLU A 205 -0.48 47.32 -18.71
N TYR A 206 -0.51 47.74 -19.97
CA TYR A 206 0.52 48.56 -20.56
C TYR A 206 0.55 49.91 -19.84
N VAL A 207 1.59 50.16 -19.05
CA VAL A 207 1.90 51.48 -18.49
C VAL A 207 2.78 52.20 -19.50
N PRO A 208 2.29 53.22 -20.23
CA PRO A 208 3.13 53.97 -21.16
C PRO A 208 4.25 54.67 -20.39
N TYR A 209 5.48 54.48 -20.87
CA TYR A 209 6.68 55.12 -20.36
C TYR A 209 6.54 56.66 -20.45
N ARG A 210 6.47 57.34 -19.31
CA ARG A 210 6.63 58.80 -19.25
C ARG A 210 8.11 59.11 -19.44
N GLY A 211 8.47 59.48 -20.66
CA GLY A 211 9.80 60.00 -20.97
C GLY A 211 10.14 61.21 -20.08
N ALA A 212 11.38 61.26 -19.61
CA ALA A 212 11.95 62.40 -18.92
C ALA A 212 11.93 63.63 -19.84
N ALA A 213 11.43 64.74 -19.33
CA ALA A 213 11.50 66.04 -19.96
C ALA A 213 12.94 66.60 -19.86
N GLU A 214 13.49 67.01 -21.00
CA GLU A 214 14.40 68.16 -21.10
C GLU A 214 13.62 69.33 -21.70
#